data_AF-A0A496TIX3-F1
#
_entry.id   AF-A0A496TIX3-F1
#
_cell.length_a   1.000
_cell.length_b   1.000
_cell.length_c   1.000
_cell.angle_alpha   90.00
_cell.angle_beta   90.00
_cell.angle_gamma   90.00
#
_symmetry.space_group_name_H-M   'P 1'
#
loop_
_entity.id
_entity.type
_entity.pdbx_description
1 polymer ?
#
loop_
_entity_poly.entity_id
_entity_poly.type
_entity_poly.pdbx_seq_one_letter_code
_entity_poly.pdbx_strand_id
1 'polypeptide(L)'
;MFKKTMLILLAISLLSILLFSCSKKVTSPPPKSASTLVKEGWDLFTQAEYGGAKGKFTEAIARDPDMVDAYNGRGWSLAASQEYTTAEIEFQQALAIDSSY
;
A
#
# COMPACT_ATOMS: atom_id res chain seq x y z
N MET A 1 2.87 30.73 -55.16
CA MET A 1 3.45 29.57 -54.44
C MET A 1 3.69 29.85 -52.95
N PHE A 2 4.24 31.01 -52.56
CA PHE A 2 4.57 31.36 -51.16
C PHE A 2 3.44 31.28 -50.11
N LYS A 3 2.19 31.63 -50.46
CA LYS A 3 1.08 31.59 -49.49
C LYS A 3 0.66 30.16 -49.10
N LYS A 4 0.77 29.20 -50.01
CA LYS A 4 0.42 27.79 -49.75
C LYS A 4 1.47 27.10 -48.88
N THR A 5 2.76 27.37 -49.14
CA THR A 5 3.86 26.86 -48.31
C THR A 5 3.86 27.47 -46.90
N MET A 6 3.48 28.74 -46.75
CA MET A 6 3.31 29.39 -45.44
C MET A 6 2.13 28.83 -44.63
N LEU A 7 0.98 28.54 -45.26
CA LEU A 7 -0.14 27.88 -44.58
C LEU A 7 0.20 26.44 -44.14
N ILE A 8 0.95 25.70 -44.96
CA ILE A 8 1.38 24.34 -44.63
C ILE A 8 2.37 24.35 -43.44
N LEU A 9 3.30 25.31 -43.40
CA LEU A 9 4.23 25.46 -42.27
C LEU A 9 3.52 25.87 -40.96
N LEU A 10 2.50 26.73 -41.03
CA LEU A 10 1.67 27.09 -39.87
C LEU A 10 0.85 25.90 -39.37
N ALA A 11 0.32 25.06 -40.25
CA ALA A 11 -0.41 23.85 -39.89
C ALA A 11 0.49 22.78 -39.23
N ILE A 12 1.73 22.61 -39.70
CA ILE A 12 2.71 21.68 -39.11
C ILE A 12 3.18 22.17 -37.73
N SER A 13 3.35 23.49 -37.56
CA SER A 13 3.65 24.14 -36.27
C SER A 13 2.52 23.94 -35.25
N LEU A 14 1.25 24.09 -35.67
CA LEU A 14 0.09 23.84 -34.81
C LEU A 14 -0.07 22.36 -34.43
N LEU A 15 0.30 21.43 -35.32
CA LEU A 15 0.22 19.99 -35.09
C LEU A 15 1.30 19.49 -34.10
N SER A 16 2.45 20.15 -34.03
CA SER A 16 3.56 19.79 -33.13
C SER A 16 3.34 20.27 -31.69
N ILE A 17 2.53 21.31 -31.47
CA ILE A 17 2.12 21.79 -30.14
C ILE A 17 1.18 20.77 -29.44
N LEU A 18 0.45 19.95 -30.21
CA LEU A 18 -0.46 18.91 -29.70
C LEU A 18 0.26 17.62 -29.23
N LEU A 19 1.54 17.44 -29.56
CA LEU A 19 2.32 16.25 -29.21
C LEU A 19 3.22 16.45 -27.97
N PHE A 20 3.27 17.66 -27.41
CA PHE A 20 3.93 17.95 -26.13
C PHE A 20 3.00 17.64 -24.93
N SER A 21 2.33 16.48 -24.96
CA SER A 21 1.76 15.94 -23.72
C SER A 21 2.93 15.43 -22.88
N CYS A 22 3.40 16.29 -21.98
CA CYS A 22 4.42 15.99 -21.00
C CYS A 22 3.98 14.72 -20.26
N SER A 23 4.64 13.60 -20.55
CA SER A 23 4.43 12.34 -19.83
C SER A 23 4.98 12.53 -18.43
N LYS A 24 4.20 13.19 -17.56
CA LYS A 24 4.46 13.16 -16.12
C LYS A 24 4.44 11.69 -15.75
N LYS A 25 5.62 11.13 -15.54
CA LYS A 25 5.78 9.78 -15.02
C LYS A 25 5.04 9.78 -13.69
N VAL A 26 3.86 9.14 -13.65
CA VAL A 26 3.11 8.94 -12.41
C VAL A 26 3.93 7.95 -11.61
N THR A 27 4.90 8.47 -10.86
CA THR A 27 5.65 7.68 -9.90
C THR A 27 4.76 7.53 -8.69
N SER A 28 4.22 6.33 -8.48
CA SER A 28 3.59 5.98 -7.21
C SER A 28 4.59 6.23 -6.07
N PRO A 29 4.12 6.65 -4.89
CA PRO A 29 5.00 6.78 -3.74
C PRO A 29 5.69 5.42 -3.47
N PRO A 30 6.90 5.42 -2.90
CA PRO A 30 7.58 4.19 -2.55
C PRO A 30 6.69 3.33 -1.64
N PRO A 31 6.67 2.00 -1.83
CA PRO A 31 5.83 1.12 -1.03
C PRO A 31 6.22 1.22 0.46
N LYS A 32 5.23 1.23 1.35
CA LYS A 32 5.43 1.33 2.80
C LYS A 32 6.24 0.14 3.34
N SER A 33 7.02 0.36 4.40
CA SER A 33 7.72 -0.72 5.12
C SER A 33 6.73 -1.54 5.97
N ALA A 34 7.10 -2.77 6.32
CA ALA A 34 6.33 -3.60 7.24
C ALA A 34 6.11 -2.90 8.59
N SER A 35 7.14 -2.28 9.16
CA SER A 35 7.05 -1.50 10.40
C SER A 35 6.05 -0.33 10.33
N THR A 36 6.00 0.37 9.19
CA THR A 36 5.03 1.45 8.98
C THR A 36 3.61 0.89 8.94
N LEU A 37 3.41 -0.23 8.25
CA LEU A 37 2.12 -0.90 8.14
C LEU A 37 1.66 -1.43 9.51
N VAL A 38 2.56 -1.99 10.32
CA VAL A 38 2.28 -2.39 11.71
C VAL A 38 1.80 -1.21 12.54
N LYS A 39 2.52 -0.08 12.47
CA LYS A 39 2.11 1.14 13.19
C LYS A 39 0.70 1.58 12.77
N GLU A 40 0.42 1.64 11.47
CA GLU A 40 -0.91 1.98 10.96
C GLU A 40 -1.98 0.97 11.42
N GLY A 41 -1.65 -0.32 11.50
CA GLY A 41 -2.53 -1.35 12.03
C GLY A 41 -2.89 -1.10 13.50
N TRP A 42 -1.90 -0.78 14.33
CA TRP A 42 -2.14 -0.43 15.72
C TRP A 42 -2.92 0.88 15.87
N ASP A 43 -2.62 1.91 15.08
CA ASP A 43 -3.38 3.16 15.07
C ASP A 43 -4.86 2.88 14.75
N LEU A 44 -5.17 2.02 13.77
CA LEU A 44 -6.55 1.62 13.46
C LEU A 44 -7.19 0.77 14.57
N PHE A 45 -6.42 -0.14 15.18
CA PHE A 45 -6.89 -0.95 16.30
C PHE A 45 -7.34 -0.07 17.48
N THR A 46 -6.56 0.96 17.83
CA THR A 46 -6.93 1.89 18.90
C THR A 46 -8.20 2.70 18.61
N GLN A 47 -8.55 2.85 17.34
CA GLN A 47 -9.79 3.47 16.88
C GLN A 47 -10.96 2.48 16.81
N ALA A 48 -10.77 1.23 17.28
CA ALA A 48 -11.71 0.12 17.15
C ALA A 48 -12.03 -0.28 15.70
N GLU A 49 -11.22 0.14 14.72
CA GLU A 49 -11.34 -0.23 13.30
C GLU A 49 -10.64 -1.57 13.03
N TYR A 50 -11.10 -2.63 13.67
CA TYR A 50 -10.42 -3.93 13.69
C TYR A 50 -10.26 -4.56 12.29
N GLY A 51 -11.22 -4.33 11.39
CA GLY A 51 -11.09 -4.79 9.99
C GLY A 51 -9.97 -4.09 9.23
N GLY A 52 -9.83 -2.78 9.42
CA GLY A 52 -8.74 -1.99 8.85
C GLY A 52 -7.38 -2.39 9.44
N ALA A 53 -7.35 -2.55 10.77
CA ALA A 53 -6.16 -3.03 11.48
C ALA A 53 -5.69 -4.39 10.95
N LYS A 54 -6.60 -5.37 10.86
CA LYS A 54 -6.34 -6.70 10.26
C LYS A 54 -5.75 -6.58 8.85
N GLY A 55 -6.29 -5.68 8.03
CA GLY A 55 -5.76 -5.40 6.69
C GLY A 55 -4.32 -4.93 6.72
N LYS A 56 -3.99 -3.95 7.56
CA LYS A 56 -2.63 -3.41 7.67
C LYS A 56 -1.61 -4.40 8.21
N PHE A 57 -1.98 -5.20 9.20
CA PHE A 57 -1.12 -6.28 9.66
C PHE A 57 -0.91 -7.36 8.60
N THR A 58 -1.93 -7.66 7.79
CA THR A 58 -1.80 -8.58 6.65
C THR A 58 -0.85 -8.04 5.59
N GLU A 59 -0.94 -6.75 5.25
CA GLU A 59 0.02 -6.10 4.36
C GLU A 59 1.45 -6.14 4.94
N ALA A 60 1.61 -5.95 6.25
CA ALA A 60 2.91 -6.02 6.92
C ALA A 60 3.51 -7.43 6.84
N ILE A 61 2.73 -8.48 7.11
CA ILE A 61 3.16 -9.89 7.00
C ILE A 61 3.57 -10.24 5.57
N ALA A 62 2.81 -9.79 4.58
CA ALA A 62 3.16 -10.01 3.17
C ALA A 62 4.48 -9.32 2.78
N ARG A 63 4.84 -8.24 3.49
CA ARG A 63 6.05 -7.46 3.26
C ARG A 63 7.26 -8.03 3.97
N ASP A 64 7.06 -8.50 5.19
CA ASP A 64 8.06 -9.12 6.05
C ASP A 64 7.40 -10.28 6.82
N PRO A 65 7.56 -11.52 6.32
CA PRO A 65 6.95 -12.71 6.92
C PRO A 65 7.43 -13.04 8.33
N ASP A 66 8.54 -12.44 8.79
CA ASP A 66 9.12 -12.65 10.12
C ASP A 66 8.76 -11.50 11.09
N MET A 67 7.90 -10.57 10.67
CA MET A 67 7.43 -9.45 11.49
C MET A 67 6.46 -9.94 12.59
N VAL A 68 7.01 -10.41 13.71
CA VAL A 68 6.27 -11.00 14.85
C VAL A 68 5.12 -10.09 15.33
N ASP A 69 5.37 -8.78 15.44
CA ASP A 69 4.37 -7.81 15.89
C ASP A 69 3.16 -7.72 14.96
N ALA A 70 3.33 -8.02 13.67
CA ALA A 70 2.22 -8.03 12.72
C ALA A 70 1.29 -9.23 12.95
N TYR A 71 1.81 -10.42 13.27
CA TYR A 71 0.98 -11.57 13.62
C TYR A 71 0.23 -11.33 14.93
N ASN A 72 0.92 -10.79 15.96
CA ASN A 72 0.29 -10.40 17.21
C ASN A 72 -0.84 -9.38 16.99
N GLY A 73 -0.58 -8.30 16.26
CA GLY A 73 -1.59 -7.29 15.95
C GLY A 73 -2.78 -7.84 15.16
N ARG A 74 -2.53 -8.73 14.20
CA ARG A 74 -3.61 -9.41 13.45
C ARG A 74 -4.44 -10.32 14.35
N GLY A 75 -3.79 -11.06 15.25
CA GLY A 75 -4.45 -11.88 16.27
C GLY A 75 -5.36 -11.06 17.17
N TRP A 76 -4.89 -9.93 17.69
CA TRP A 76 -5.72 -9.01 18.49
C TRP A 76 -6.91 -8.46 17.72
N SER A 77 -6.71 -8.08 16.45
CA SER A 77 -7.79 -7.58 15.59
C SER A 77 -8.88 -8.63 15.33
N LEU A 78 -8.48 -9.90 15.16
CA LEU A 78 -9.38 -11.05 15.03
C LEU A 78 -10.13 -11.32 16.33
N ALA A 79 -9.43 -11.33 17.47
CA ALA A 79 -10.03 -11.54 18.78
C ALA A 79 -11.07 -10.45 19.12
N ALA A 80 -10.78 -9.19 18.80
CA ALA A 80 -11.73 -8.08 18.94
C ALA A 80 -12.97 -8.23 18.03
N SER A 81 -12.82 -8.97 16.92
CA SER A 81 -13.91 -9.35 16.01
C SER A 81 -14.58 -10.68 16.38
N GLN A 82 -14.26 -11.23 17.56
CA GLN A 82 -14.75 -12.53 18.07
C GLN A 82 -14.33 -13.75 17.22
N GLU A 83 -13.33 -13.60 16.36
CA GLU A 83 -12.74 -14.67 15.54
C GLU A 83 -11.64 -15.42 16.33
N TYR A 84 -11.98 -15.96 17.52
CA TYR A 84 -10.99 -16.43 18.50
C TYR A 84 -10.10 -17.58 18.03
N THR A 85 -10.66 -18.56 17.31
CA THR A 85 -9.87 -19.70 16.80
C THR A 85 -8.81 -19.24 15.79
N THR A 86 -9.16 -18.29 14.93
CA THR A 86 -8.20 -17.71 13.98
C THR A 86 -7.16 -16.86 14.71
N ALA A 87 -7.58 -16.10 15.72
CA ALA A 87 -6.66 -15.30 16.54
C ALA A 87 -5.61 -16.17 17.26
N GLU A 88 -6.01 -17.31 17.81
CA GLU A 88 -5.09 -18.27 18.45
C GLU A 88 -3.99 -18.72 17.49
N ILE A 89 -4.34 -19.04 16.25
CA ILE A 89 -3.36 -19.44 15.22
C ILE A 89 -2.35 -18.32 14.95
N GLU A 90 -2.81 -17.06 14.87
CA GLU A 90 -1.92 -15.92 14.66
C GLU A 90 -0.95 -15.72 15.85
N PHE A 91 -1.43 -15.88 17.08
CA PHE A 91 -0.55 -15.81 18.25
C PHE A 91 0.44 -16.97 18.31
N GLN A 92 0.02 -18.18 17.95
CA GLN A 92 0.93 -19.33 17.81
C GLN A 92 2.00 -19.09 16.75
N GLN A 93 1.64 -18.44 15.64
CA GLN A 93 2.61 -18.08 14.60
C GLN A 93 3.64 -17.05 15.11
N ALA A 94 3.22 -16.06 15.89
CA ALA A 94 4.14 -15.12 16.53
C ALA A 94 5.16 -15.85 17.43
N LEU A 95 4.68 -16.74 18.30
CA LEU A 95 5.52 -17.55 19.20
C LEU A 95 6.40 -18.57 18.46
N ALA A 96 5.97 -19.04 17.29
CA ALA A 96 6.76 -19.94 16.46
C ALA A 96 7.97 -19.23 15.81
N ILE A 97 7.82 -17.93 15.53
CA ILE A 97 8.91 -17.09 14.98
C ILE A 97 9.84 -16.64 16.10
N ASP A 98 9.28 -16.12 17.19
CA ASP A 98 10.02 -15.71 18.39
C ASP A 98 9.31 -16.21 19.65
N SER A 99 9.84 -17.28 20.24
CA SER A 99 9.29 -17.88 21.45
C SER A 99 9.41 -17.03 22.71
N SER A 100 10.16 -15.91 22.64
CA SER A 100 10.35 -14.97 23.75
C SER A 100 9.49 -13.72 23.65
N TYR A 101 8.76 -13.57 22.55
CA TYR A 101 7.81 -12.50 22.31
C TYR A 101 6.61 -12.58 23.28
#